data_AF-A0A953W3E9-F1
#
_entry.id   AF-A0A953W3E9-F1
#
_cell.length_a   1.000
_cell.length_b   1.000
_cell.length_c   1.000
_cell.angle_alpha   90.00
_cell.angle_beta   90.00
_cell.angle_gamma   90.00
#
_symmetry.space_group_name_H-M   'P 1'
#
loop_
_entity.id
_entity.type
_entity.pdbx_description
1 polymer ?
#
loop_
_entity_poly.entity_id
_entity_poly.type
_entity_poly.pdbx_seq_one_letter_code
_entity_poly.pdbx_strand_id
1 'polypeptide(L)'
;MARSPKPSSSGVSEAPATFDTNAAMWMPHRPKREWEKLEGGRKFKLVSDYQPAGDQPTAINELVTGIKKQEQDQVLLGVTGSGKTFTMAQVIEQVQRPALILAPNK
;
A
#
# COMPACT_ATOMS: atom_id res chain seq x y z
N MET A 1 -17.08 72.48 3.62
CA MET A 1 -16.95 71.82 4.95
C MET A 1 -17.52 70.41 4.77
N ALA A 2 -16.89 69.28 5.10
CA ALA A 2 -15.85 69.00 6.07
C ALA A 2 -15.13 67.66 5.75
N ARG A 3 -13.83 67.65 6.07
CA ARG A 3 -12.96 66.55 6.59
C ARG A 3 -12.80 65.24 5.82
N SER A 4 -11.54 64.99 5.40
CA SER A 4 -10.96 63.66 5.24
C SER A 4 -11.05 62.84 6.53
N PRO A 5 -11.02 61.50 6.41
CA PRO A 5 -9.96 60.78 7.12
C PRO A 5 -9.31 59.69 6.24
N LYS A 6 -7.98 59.62 6.28
CA LYS A 6 -7.18 58.38 6.12
C LYS A 6 -6.78 57.97 7.56
N PRO A 7 -6.37 56.73 7.92
CA PRO A 7 -5.91 55.61 7.07
C PRO A 7 -6.23 54.17 7.59
N SER A 8 -5.56 53.18 6.98
CA SER A 8 -5.24 51.80 7.43
C SER A 8 -6.32 50.73 7.14
N SER A 9 -6.01 49.48 6.78
CA SER A 9 -4.76 48.70 6.92
C SER A 9 -4.74 47.55 5.90
N SER A 10 -3.51 47.17 5.52
CA SER A 10 -3.05 45.83 5.14
C SER A 10 -4.02 44.78 4.59
N GLY A 11 -3.65 44.23 3.43
CA GLY A 11 -3.74 42.78 3.21
C GLY A 11 -4.73 42.35 2.14
N VAL A 12 -4.17 41.94 1.01
CA VAL A 12 -4.68 40.97 0.03
C VAL A 12 -6.17 41.10 -0.33
N SER A 13 -6.45 41.71 -1.48
CA SER A 13 -7.74 41.58 -2.17
C SER A 13 -8.11 40.10 -2.31
N GLU A 14 -9.28 39.72 -1.83
CA GLU A 14 -9.91 38.41 -2.09
C GLU A 14 -9.95 38.19 -3.60
N ALA A 15 -9.05 37.35 -4.11
CA ALA A 15 -9.21 36.78 -5.43
C ALA A 15 -10.40 35.81 -5.32
N PRO A 16 -11.43 35.91 -6.18
CA PRO A 16 -12.46 34.88 -6.21
C PRO A 16 -11.76 33.55 -6.48
N ALA A 17 -12.03 32.53 -5.65
CA ALA A 17 -11.56 31.18 -5.89
C ALA A 17 -12.32 30.60 -7.09
N THR A 18 -12.02 31.09 -8.29
CA THR A 18 -12.36 30.42 -9.53
C THR A 18 -11.43 29.22 -9.62
N PHE A 19 -11.91 28.07 -9.17
CA PHE A 19 -11.30 26.79 -9.51
C PHE A 19 -11.32 26.69 -11.03
N ASP A 20 -10.15 26.72 -11.63
CA ASP A 20 -9.96 26.57 -13.06
C ASP A 20 -10.50 25.17 -13.44
N THR A 21 -11.67 25.15 -14.07
CA THR A 21 -12.33 23.92 -14.55
C THR A 21 -11.67 23.37 -15.80
N ASN A 22 -10.54 23.95 -16.24
CA ASN A 22 -9.62 23.27 -17.14
C ASN A 22 -9.01 22.06 -16.41
N ALA A 23 -9.78 20.97 -16.44
CA ALA A 23 -9.35 19.60 -16.33
C ALA A 23 -8.40 19.21 -17.48
N ALA A 24 -7.54 20.13 -17.93
CA ALA A 24 -6.41 19.89 -18.79
C ALA A 24 -5.32 19.18 -17.98
N MET A 25 -5.64 17.91 -17.69
CA MET A 25 -4.77 16.78 -17.91
C MET A 25 -3.41 16.83 -17.20
N TRP A 26 -3.44 16.86 -15.86
CA TRP A 26 -2.46 16.03 -15.17
C TRP A 26 -2.83 14.55 -15.41
N MET A 27 -2.36 14.00 -16.52
CA MET A 27 -2.25 12.55 -16.69
C MET A 27 -0.84 12.17 -16.29
N PRO A 28 -0.62 11.56 -15.11
CA PRO A 28 0.73 11.09 -14.78
C PRO A 28 1.14 10.13 -15.89
N HIS A 29 2.34 10.35 -16.46
CA HIS A 29 2.87 9.52 -17.53
C HIS A 29 2.82 8.06 -17.07
N ARG A 30 1.86 7.29 -17.59
CA ARG A 30 1.81 5.84 -17.43
C ARG A 30 2.56 5.29 -18.64
N PRO A 31 3.86 4.96 -18.51
CA PRO A 31 4.58 4.36 -19.61
C PRO A 31 3.80 3.12 -20.08
N LYS A 32 3.71 2.95 -21.40
CA LYS A 32 3.12 1.77 -22.00
C LYS A 32 3.97 0.59 -21.54
N ARG A 33 3.44 -0.23 -20.63
CA ARG A 33 4.12 -1.44 -20.17
C ARG A 33 4.11 -2.39 -21.36
N GLU A 34 5.23 -2.48 -22.06
CA GLU A 34 5.40 -3.37 -23.22
C GLU A 34 5.53 -4.84 -22.81
N TRP A 35 5.66 -5.11 -21.51
CA TRP A 35 5.63 -6.45 -20.94
C TRP A 35 4.20 -6.83 -20.57
N GLU A 36 3.81 -8.05 -20.94
CA GLU A 36 2.64 -8.72 -20.39
C GLU A 36 2.81 -8.80 -18.87
N LYS A 37 1.78 -8.38 -18.11
CA LYS A 37 1.83 -8.51 -16.65
C LYS A 37 2.18 -9.96 -16.33
N LEU A 38 3.16 -10.16 -15.46
CA LEU A 38 3.50 -11.49 -14.96
C LEU A 38 2.31 -12.01 -14.15
N GLU A 39 1.29 -12.54 -14.82
CA GLU A 39 0.28 -13.45 -14.26
C GLU A 39 0.91 -14.83 -14.00
N GLY A 40 2.24 -14.92 -13.78
CA GLY A 40 2.95 -16.17 -13.61
C GLY A 40 4.36 -16.18 -14.20
N GLY A 41 5.30 -15.51 -13.53
CA GLY A 41 6.72 -15.60 -13.85
C GLY A 41 7.46 -16.45 -12.81
N ARG A 42 7.36 -17.78 -12.94
CA ARG A 42 7.86 -18.82 -11.99
C ARG A 42 7.05 -18.93 -10.70
N LYS A 43 6.73 -20.18 -10.33
CA LYS A 43 6.10 -20.46 -9.04
C LYS A 43 7.08 -20.16 -7.91
N PHE A 44 6.62 -19.50 -6.86
CA PHE A 44 7.35 -19.45 -5.61
C PHE A 44 7.45 -20.87 -5.06
N LYS A 45 8.67 -21.26 -4.64
CA LYS A 45 8.95 -22.51 -3.97
C LYS A 45 9.77 -22.19 -2.73
N LEU A 46 9.22 -22.43 -1.56
CA LEU A 46 9.92 -22.28 -0.30
C LEU A 46 10.89 -23.44 -0.12
N VAL A 47 12.14 -23.12 0.22
CA VAL A 47 13.16 -24.11 0.57
C VAL A 47 13.45 -23.94 2.05
N SER A 48 13.11 -24.96 2.83
CA SER A 48 13.24 -24.96 4.29
C SER A 48 13.26 -26.40 4.79
N ASP A 49 14.13 -26.69 5.76
CA ASP A 49 14.14 -27.96 6.49
C ASP A 49 13.05 -28.00 7.59
N TYR A 50 12.49 -26.84 7.92
CA TYR A 50 11.44 -26.68 8.94
C TYR A 50 10.05 -26.81 8.34
N GLN A 51 9.17 -27.46 9.10
CA GLN A 51 7.73 -27.49 8.85
C GLN A 51 7.00 -26.52 9.78
N PRO A 52 5.84 -25.96 9.35
CA PRO A 52 5.00 -25.17 10.23
C PRO A 52 4.65 -25.91 11.52
N ALA A 53 4.80 -25.24 12.66
CA ALA A 53 4.55 -25.81 13.98
C ALA A 53 3.85 -24.82 14.90
N GLY A 54 3.30 -25.31 16.02
CA GLY A 54 2.49 -24.50 16.93
C GLY A 54 1.28 -23.91 16.22
N ASP A 55 1.05 -22.60 16.39
CA ASP A 55 -0.09 -21.89 15.80
C ASP A 55 0.15 -21.46 14.34
N GLN A 56 1.35 -21.70 13.79
CA GLN A 56 1.68 -21.28 12.43
C GLN A 56 0.75 -21.89 11.36
N PRO A 57 0.41 -23.20 11.36
CA PRO A 57 -0.49 -23.77 10.35
C PRO A 57 -1.84 -23.06 10.31
N THR A 58 -2.41 -22.75 11.47
CA THR A 58 -3.69 -22.04 11.58
C THR A 58 -3.57 -20.62 11.04
N ALA A 59 -2.55 -19.86 11.46
CA ALA A 59 -2.32 -18.50 10.99
C ALA A 59 -2.10 -18.44 9.46
N ILE A 60 -1.36 -19.41 8.89
CA ILE A 60 -1.16 -19.51 7.44
C ILE A 60 -2.50 -19.72 6.73
N ASN A 61 -3.31 -20.67 7.20
CA ASN A 61 -4.61 -20.99 6.61
C ASN A 61 -5.58 -19.79 6.66
N GLU A 62 -5.63 -19.08 7.78
CA GLU A 62 -6.46 -17.88 7.95
C GLU A 62 -6.05 -16.78 6.98
N LEU A 63 -4.75 -16.44 6.93
CA LEU A 63 -4.23 -15.40 6.03
C LEU A 63 -4.45 -15.75 4.55
N VAL A 64 -4.19 -17.00 4.15
CA VAL A 64 -4.44 -17.46 2.78
C VAL A 64 -5.93 -17.38 2.44
N THR A 65 -6.80 -17.73 3.38
CA THR A 65 -8.24 -17.65 3.20
C THR A 65 -8.71 -16.20 3.07
N GLY A 66 -8.24 -15.29 3.92
CA GLY A 66 -8.57 -13.87 3.83
C GLY A 66 -8.12 -13.26 2.50
N ILE A 67 -6.92 -13.60 2.04
CA ILE A 67 -6.41 -13.16 0.72
C ILE A 67 -7.31 -13.67 -0.42
N LYS A 68 -7.75 -14.94 -0.36
CA LYS A 68 -8.67 -15.53 -1.37
C LYS A 68 -10.05 -14.88 -1.34
N LYS A 69 -10.50 -14.43 -0.17
CA LYS A 69 -11.74 -13.66 0.02
C LYS A 69 -11.62 -12.17 -0.36
N GLN A 70 -10.46 -11.75 -0.87
CA GLN A 70 -10.17 -10.36 -1.22
C GLN A 70 -10.22 -9.38 -0.04
N GLU A 71 -9.97 -9.89 1.18
CA GLU A 71 -9.76 -9.04 2.35
C GLU A 71 -8.49 -8.21 2.14
N GLN A 72 -8.63 -6.89 2.28
CA GLN A 72 -7.54 -5.94 1.98
C GLN A 72 -6.53 -5.87 3.12
N ASP A 73 -7.01 -5.79 4.36
CA ASP A 73 -6.20 -5.56 5.56
C ASP A 73 -6.30 -6.75 6.50
N GLN A 74 -5.15 -7.35 6.82
CA GLN A 74 -5.05 -8.50 7.73
C GLN A 74 -3.83 -8.32 8.62
N VAL A 75 -3.93 -8.74 9.89
CA VAL A 75 -2.87 -8.57 10.90
C VAL A 75 -2.43 -9.93 11.41
N LEU A 76 -1.14 -10.25 11.23
CA LEU A 76 -0.50 -11.41 11.85
C LEU A 76 0.04 -11.02 13.23
N LEU A 77 -0.73 -11.30 14.29
CA LEU A 77 -0.27 -11.16 15.66
C LEU A 77 0.65 -12.33 16.03
N GLY A 78 1.89 -12.04 16.38
CA GLY A 78 2.83 -13.07 16.80
C GLY A 78 3.91 -12.53 17.71
N VAL A 79 4.26 -13.31 18.73
CA VAL A 79 5.34 -12.97 19.67
C VAL A 79 6.71 -12.98 18.97
N THR A 80 7.74 -12.42 19.62
CA THR A 80 9.11 -12.47 19.11
C THR A 80 9.61 -13.92 19.09
N GLY A 81 10.31 -14.31 18.03
CA GLY A 81 10.83 -15.69 17.88
C GLY A 81 9.83 -16.72 17.36
N SER A 82 8.54 -16.39 17.18
CA SER A 82 7.52 -17.35 16.70
C SER A 82 7.61 -17.70 15.21
N GLY A 83 8.58 -17.15 14.48
CA GLY A 83 8.77 -17.46 13.06
C GLY A 83 7.86 -16.69 12.10
N LYS A 84 7.44 -15.45 12.42
CA LYS A 84 6.57 -14.63 11.54
C LYS A 84 7.05 -14.54 10.08
N THR A 85 8.37 -14.46 9.85
CA THR A 85 8.94 -14.46 8.49
C THR A 85 8.65 -15.77 7.76
N PHE A 86 8.81 -16.91 8.43
CA PHE A 86 8.52 -18.22 7.85
C PHE A 86 7.02 -18.39 7.57
N THR A 87 6.16 -17.94 8.49
CA THR A 87 4.70 -17.87 8.29
C THR A 87 4.37 -17.07 7.02
N MET A 88 4.93 -15.88 6.85
CA MET A 88 4.67 -15.05 5.67
C MET A 88 5.24 -15.66 4.39
N ALA A 89 6.39 -16.32 4.44
CA ALA A 89 6.97 -17.01 3.28
C ALA A 89 6.05 -18.16 2.80
N GLN A 90 5.49 -18.95 3.73
CA GLN A 90 4.49 -19.98 3.44
C GLN A 90 3.22 -19.38 2.82
N VAL A 91 2.73 -18.25 3.35
CA VAL A 91 1.58 -17.55 2.76
C VAL A 91 1.87 -17.12 1.32
N ILE A 92 3.03 -16.48 1.07
CA ILE A 92 3.44 -16.03 -0.27
C ILE A 92 3.55 -17.21 -1.24
N GLU A 93 4.13 -18.33 -0.81
CA GLU A 93 4.19 -19.57 -1.59
C GLU A 93 2.78 -20.10 -1.91
N GLN A 94 1.85 -20.12 -0.96
CA GLN A 94 0.51 -20.66 -1.23
C GLN A 94 -0.34 -19.78 -2.14
N VAL A 95 -0.20 -18.45 -2.03
CA VAL A 95 -1.02 -17.52 -2.84
C VAL A 95 -0.46 -17.29 -4.24
N GLN A 96 0.84 -17.51 -4.46
CA GLN A 96 1.49 -17.32 -5.77
C GLN A 96 1.28 -15.92 -6.37
N ARG A 97 1.30 -14.90 -5.50
CA ARG A 97 1.13 -13.49 -5.89
C ARG A 97 2.43 -12.73 -5.66
N PRO A 98 2.84 -11.83 -6.57
CA PRO A 98 3.94 -10.90 -6.31
C PRO A 98 3.68 -10.12 -5.02
N ALA A 99 4.67 -10.09 -4.12
CA ALA A 99 4.57 -9.46 -2.81
C ALA A 99 5.64 -8.37 -2.66
N LEU A 100 5.28 -7.29 -1.95
CA LEU A 100 6.20 -6.23 -1.55
C LEU A 100 6.31 -6.26 -0.02
N ILE A 101 7.52 -6.44 0.50
CA ILE A 101 7.80 -6.41 1.93
C ILE A 101 8.43 -5.06 2.24
N LEU A 102 7.79 -4.28 3.11
CA LEU A 102 8.28 -2.99 3.58
C LEU A 102 8.89 -3.17 4.96
N ALA A 103 10.19 -2.91 5.09
CA ALA A 103 10.88 -2.85 6.37
C ALA A 103 11.18 -1.37 6.70
N PRO A 104 11.02 -0.95 7.96
CA PRO A 104 11.27 0.45 8.34
C PRO A 104 12.75 0.83 8.25
N ASN A 105 13.65 -0.14 8.36
CA ASN A 105 15.10 0.04 8.35
C ASN A 105 15.79 -1.08 7.55
N LYS A 106 17.07 -0.86 7.23
CA LYS A 106 17.96 -1.84 6.58
C LYS A 106 18.31 -3.00 7.51
#